data_AF-A0A366E1J5-F1
#
_entry.id   AF-A0A366E1J5-F1
#
_cell.length_a   1.000
_cell.length_b   1.000
_cell.length_c   1.000
_cell.angle_alpha   90.00
_cell.angle_beta   90.00
_cell.angle_gamma   90.00
#
_symmetry.space_group_name_H-M   'P 1'
#
loop_
_entity.id
_entity.type
_entity.pdbx_description
1 polymer ?
#
loop_
_entity_poly.entity_id
_entity_poly.type
_entity_poly.pdbx_seq_one_letter_code
_entity_poly.pdbx_strand_id
1 'polypeptide(L)'
;MKKAFVTAAAGLAGLAGTVVLGSGAAQAAPQDCVVEKDLFGASAICHPDGGSNYVLRVECVGLYASGPFPLYAIGPYHTLSYPFTPSGDRITAGCTGAGPGIFAIATGAHVEVFRG
;
A
#
# COMPACT_ATOMS: atom_id res chain seq x y z
N MET A 1 -17.50 -66.40 7.54
CA MET A 1 -18.56 -66.80 6.60
C MET A 1 -19.38 -65.58 6.21
N LYS A 2 -19.49 -65.28 4.89
CA LYS A 2 -20.57 -64.52 4.22
C LYS A 2 -20.77 -63.04 4.65
N LYS A 3 -20.83 -62.02 3.80
CA LYS A 3 -20.97 -61.85 2.34
C LYS A 3 -20.55 -60.41 1.99
N ALA A 4 -20.00 -60.26 0.79
CA ALA A 4 -19.76 -58.98 0.14
C ALA A 4 -21.07 -58.21 -0.12
N PHE A 5 -21.00 -56.87 -0.06
CA PHE A 5 -21.87 -56.00 -0.82
C PHE A 5 -20.99 -55.05 -1.63
N VAL A 6 -20.86 -55.36 -2.92
CA VAL A 6 -20.41 -54.43 -3.94
C VAL A 6 -21.62 -53.60 -4.34
N THR A 7 -21.52 -52.29 -4.24
CA THR A 7 -22.42 -51.39 -4.98
C THR A 7 -21.56 -50.31 -5.63
N ALA A 8 -21.42 -50.44 -6.94
CA ALA A 8 -20.89 -49.42 -7.82
C ALA A 8 -21.94 -48.32 -7.98
N ALA A 9 -21.52 -47.05 -7.88
CA ALA A 9 -22.25 -45.93 -8.44
C ALA A 9 -21.22 -44.96 -9.05
N ALA A 10 -21.43 -44.69 -10.33
CA ALA A 10 -20.54 -43.96 -11.22
C ALA A 10 -20.57 -42.44 -11.00
N GLY A 11 -19.48 -41.79 -11.39
CA GLY A 11 -19.52 -40.47 -12.01
C GLY A 11 -19.42 -39.28 -11.05
N LEU A 12 -18.25 -38.63 -11.07
CA LEU A 12 -18.08 -37.31 -11.68
C LEU A 12 -16.57 -37.05 -11.74
N ALA A 13 -16.04 -37.04 -12.97
CA ALA A 13 -14.73 -36.49 -13.24
C ALA A 13 -14.77 -34.98 -12.91
N GLY A 14 -14.42 -34.65 -11.66
CA GLY A 14 -14.24 -33.30 -11.19
C GLY A 14 -12.81 -32.85 -11.50
N LEU A 15 -12.70 -31.97 -12.49
CA LEU A 15 -11.52 -31.23 -12.95
C LEU A 15 -10.38 -31.16 -11.93
N ALA A 16 -9.27 -31.83 -12.26
CA ALA A 16 -7.97 -31.58 -11.67
C ALA A 16 -7.50 -30.18 -12.10
N GLY A 17 -7.98 -29.16 -11.39
CA GLY A 17 -7.39 -27.82 -11.38
C GLY A 17 -6.68 -27.64 -10.06
N THR A 18 -5.44 -28.13 -9.94
CA THR A 18 -4.53 -27.57 -8.93
C THR A 18 -4.32 -26.12 -9.32
N VAL A 19 -5.15 -25.23 -8.79
CA VAL A 19 -4.84 -23.81 -8.75
C VAL A 19 -3.52 -23.73 -8.00
N VAL A 20 -2.45 -23.49 -8.75
CA VAL A 20 -1.22 -22.98 -8.19
C VAL A 20 -1.64 -21.66 -7.56
N LEU A 21 -1.92 -21.70 -6.25
CA LEU A 21 -1.86 -20.52 -5.41
C LEU A 21 -0.42 -20.04 -5.59
N GLY A 22 -0.21 -19.18 -6.58
CA GLY A 22 1.05 -18.52 -6.77
C GLY A 22 1.35 -17.88 -5.43
N SER A 23 2.43 -18.34 -4.79
CA SER A 23 3.09 -17.63 -3.72
C SER A 23 3.68 -16.37 -4.36
N GLY A 24 2.81 -15.44 -4.78
CA GLY A 24 3.20 -14.07 -4.97
C GLY A 24 3.70 -13.65 -3.60
N ALA A 25 5.00 -13.36 -3.53
CA ALA A 25 5.55 -12.70 -2.37
C ALA A 25 4.77 -11.40 -2.23
N ALA A 26 3.74 -11.39 -1.38
CA ALA A 26 3.28 -10.18 -0.77
C ALA A 26 4.47 -9.71 0.06
N GLN A 27 5.35 -8.94 -0.57
CA GLN A 27 6.43 -8.29 0.14
C GLN A 27 5.75 -7.51 1.25
N ALA A 28 5.99 -7.96 2.48
CA ALA A 28 5.49 -7.30 3.65
C ALA A 28 5.83 -5.81 3.53
N ALA A 29 4.85 -4.94 3.79
CA ALA A 29 5.12 -3.53 4.01
C ALA A 29 6.34 -3.43 4.93
N PRO A 30 7.32 -2.56 4.65
CA PRO A 30 8.59 -2.51 5.36
C PRO A 30 8.33 -2.49 6.87
N GLN A 31 8.55 -3.63 7.52
CA GLN A 31 8.14 -3.88 8.91
C GLN A 31 8.96 -3.04 9.89
N ASP A 32 10.07 -2.48 9.43
CA ASP A 32 11.08 -1.79 10.23
C ASP A 32 11.07 -0.26 10.03
N CYS A 33 9.91 0.28 9.68
CA CYS A 33 9.68 1.71 9.57
C CYS A 33 8.78 2.20 10.71
N VAL A 34 9.23 3.23 11.43
CA VAL A 34 8.40 3.99 12.37
C VAL A 34 7.74 5.12 11.59
N VAL A 35 6.41 5.10 11.52
CA VAL A 35 5.62 6.14 10.85
C VAL A 35 4.89 6.96 11.92
N GLU A 36 5.18 8.27 11.96
CA GLU A 36 4.50 9.24 12.80
C GLU A 36 3.61 10.12 11.92
N LYS A 37 2.31 10.11 12.16
CA LYS A 37 1.33 10.93 11.44
C LYS A 37 0.98 12.15 12.28
N ASP A 38 0.98 13.33 11.67
CA ASP A 38 0.47 14.56 12.27
C ASP A 38 -0.89 14.95 11.64
N LEU A 39 -1.33 16.18 11.84
CA LEU A 39 -2.62 16.64 11.32
C LEU A 39 -2.57 16.93 9.81
N PHE A 40 -1.43 17.36 9.29
CA PHE A 40 -1.24 17.85 7.92
C PHE A 40 -0.30 16.99 7.09
N GLY A 41 0.25 15.93 7.66
CA GLY A 41 1.21 15.07 6.98
C GLY A 41 1.62 13.86 7.81
N ALA A 42 2.76 13.30 7.44
CA ALA A 42 3.42 12.28 8.20
C ALA A 42 4.93 12.31 7.97
N SER A 43 5.64 11.61 8.84
CA SER A 43 7.04 11.32 8.72
C SER A 43 7.32 9.84 8.96
N ALA A 44 8.36 9.34 8.31
CA ALA A 44 8.81 7.96 8.48
C ALA A 44 10.31 7.92 8.73
N ILE A 45 10.74 6.99 9.60
CA ILE A 45 12.13 6.63 9.82
C ILE A 45 12.23 5.13 9.58
N CYS A 46 13.07 4.73 8.62
CA CYS A 46 13.24 3.32 8.24
C CYS A 46 14.69 2.89 8.42
N HIS A 47 14.89 1.70 8.99
CA HIS A 47 16.23 1.11 9.13
C HIS A 47 16.80 0.67 7.77
N PRO A 48 18.13 0.74 7.54
CA PRO A 48 18.76 0.24 6.32
C PRO A 48 18.40 -1.22 6.02
N ASP A 49 17.89 -1.49 4.82
CA ASP A 49 17.40 -2.82 4.41
C ASP A 49 18.25 -3.50 3.34
N GLY A 50 19.31 -2.83 2.85
CA GLY A 50 20.21 -3.38 1.84
C GLY A 50 19.91 -2.98 0.40
N GLY A 51 19.03 -1.99 0.16
CA GLY A 51 18.98 -1.25 -1.11
C GLY A 51 17.62 -1.12 -1.79
N SER A 52 16.52 -1.39 -1.11
CA SER A 52 15.20 -1.11 -1.69
C SER A 52 14.93 0.40 -1.68
N ASN A 53 14.20 0.89 -2.68
CA ASN A 53 13.70 2.27 -2.65
C ASN A 53 12.27 2.28 -2.13
N TYR A 54 11.95 3.26 -1.30
CA TYR A 54 10.64 3.42 -0.68
C TYR A 54 10.06 4.79 -0.95
N VAL A 55 8.75 4.89 -0.79
CA VAL A 55 8.04 6.16 -0.71
C VAL A 55 7.15 6.16 0.52
N LEU A 56 7.06 7.32 1.18
CA LEU A 56 6.08 7.57 2.22
C LEU A 56 4.80 8.06 1.55
N ARG A 57 3.76 7.22 1.62
CA ARG A 57 2.41 7.55 1.17
C ARG A 57 1.62 8.14 2.33
N VAL A 58 1.06 9.32 2.11
CA VAL A 58 0.17 9.99 3.06
C VAL A 58 -1.21 10.10 2.43
N GLU A 59 -2.20 9.57 3.12
CA GLU A 59 -3.60 9.70 2.73
C GLU A 59 -4.15 11.01 3.29
N CYS A 60 -4.72 11.82 2.41
CA CYS A 60 -5.16 13.17 2.69
C CYS A 60 -6.64 13.35 2.32
N VAL A 61 -7.35 14.19 3.06
CA VAL A 61 -8.72 14.60 2.71
C VAL A 61 -8.84 16.11 2.85
N GLY A 62 -9.29 16.78 1.78
CA GLY A 62 -9.50 18.23 1.79
C GLY A 62 -9.59 18.84 0.41
N LEU A 63 -9.29 20.14 0.33
CA LEU A 63 -9.23 20.92 -0.90
C LEU A 63 -7.86 20.72 -1.55
N TYR A 64 -7.84 20.20 -2.78
CA TYR A 64 -6.62 19.95 -3.54
C TYR A 64 -6.74 20.45 -4.99
N ALA A 65 -5.60 20.68 -5.63
CA ALA A 65 -5.56 21.02 -7.04
C ALA A 65 -5.85 19.77 -7.88
N SER A 66 -6.95 19.79 -8.63
CA SER A 66 -7.37 18.65 -9.48
C SER A 66 -6.96 18.81 -10.94
N GLY A 67 -6.21 19.87 -11.27
CA GLY A 67 -5.82 20.21 -12.63
C GLY A 67 -5.07 21.54 -12.70
N PRO A 68 -4.95 22.16 -13.90
CA PRO A 68 -4.37 23.49 -14.03
C PRO A 68 -5.16 24.51 -13.21
N PHE A 69 -4.45 25.45 -12.60
CA PHE A 69 -5.05 26.53 -11.83
C PHE A 69 -6.13 27.27 -12.66
N PRO A 70 -7.30 27.62 -12.09
CA PRO A 70 -7.71 27.51 -10.68
C PRO A 70 -8.61 26.30 -10.37
N LEU A 71 -8.38 25.14 -11.01
CA LEU A 71 -9.22 23.97 -10.79
C LEU A 71 -8.90 23.28 -9.45
N TYR A 72 -9.84 23.39 -8.52
CA TYR A 72 -9.80 22.71 -7.23
C TYR A 72 -10.91 21.67 -7.11
N ALA A 73 -10.63 20.61 -6.39
CA ALA A 73 -11.62 19.63 -5.95
C ALA A 73 -11.53 19.43 -4.43
N ILE A 74 -12.60 18.93 -3.85
CA ILE A 74 -12.67 18.55 -2.44
C ILE A 74 -12.86 17.04 -2.39
N GLY A 75 -11.97 16.33 -1.69
CA GLY A 75 -12.06 14.89 -1.57
C GLY A 75 -10.80 14.23 -1.03
N PRO A 76 -10.76 12.89 -1.06
CA PRO A 76 -9.57 12.13 -0.74
C PRO A 76 -8.55 12.21 -1.87
N TYR A 77 -7.27 12.28 -1.50
CA TYR A 77 -6.12 12.13 -2.38
C TYR A 77 -4.95 11.61 -1.56
N HIS A 78 -3.85 11.26 -2.23
CA HIS A 78 -2.62 10.90 -1.54
C HIS A 78 -1.46 11.76 -2.01
N THR A 79 -0.49 11.97 -1.13
CA THR A 79 0.80 12.53 -1.49
C THR A 79 1.88 11.48 -1.27
N LEU A 80 2.93 11.56 -2.08
CA LEU A 80 4.10 10.70 -1.99
C LEU A 80 5.30 11.56 -1.64
N SER A 81 6.16 11.06 -0.75
CA SER A 81 7.51 11.60 -0.65
C SER A 81 8.30 11.32 -1.93
N TYR A 82 9.42 12.01 -2.09
CA TYR A 82 10.43 11.58 -3.06
C TYR A 82 10.90 10.15 -2.70
N PRO A 83 11.23 9.30 -3.70
CA PRO A 83 11.79 7.99 -3.45
C PRO A 83 13.08 8.09 -2.63
N PHE A 84 13.22 7.23 -1.61
CA PHE A 84 14.38 7.24 -0.73
C PHE A 84 14.87 5.83 -0.44
N THR A 85 16.18 5.69 -0.24
CA THR A 85 16.79 4.47 0.30
C THR A 85 16.84 4.57 1.83
N PRO A 86 16.41 3.55 2.60
CA PRO A 86 16.41 3.61 4.05
C PRO A 86 17.83 3.79 4.58
N SER A 87 18.02 4.86 5.35
CA SER A 87 19.31 5.23 5.93
C SER A 87 19.22 5.53 7.43
N GLY A 88 18.02 5.39 8.02
CA GLY A 88 17.71 5.89 9.36
C GLY A 88 17.33 7.37 9.41
N ASP A 89 17.33 8.07 8.28
CA ASP A 89 16.91 9.47 8.19
C ASP A 89 15.38 9.63 8.29
N ARG A 90 14.95 10.77 8.81
CA ARG A 90 13.53 11.16 8.86
C ARG A 90 13.08 11.71 7.52
N ILE A 91 12.15 11.03 6.88
CA ILE A 91 11.50 11.46 5.64
C ILE A 91 10.12 12.02 5.97
N THR A 92 9.71 13.10 5.30
CA THR A 92 8.43 13.77 5.56
C THR A 92 7.64 13.97 4.27
N ALA A 93 6.32 13.80 4.36
CA ALA A 93 5.39 14.14 3.30
C ALA A 93 4.16 14.84 3.90
N GLY A 94 3.67 15.86 3.21
CA GLY A 94 2.56 16.69 3.66
C GLY A 94 1.38 16.69 2.69
N CYS A 95 0.20 16.96 3.21
CA CYS A 95 -1.01 17.16 2.43
C CYS A 95 -1.06 18.56 1.80
N THR A 96 -0.52 19.58 2.48
CA THR A 96 -0.64 20.99 2.08
C THR A 96 0.42 21.49 1.10
N GLY A 97 1.35 20.63 0.66
CA GLY A 97 2.48 21.00 -0.21
C GLY A 97 2.23 20.93 -1.72
N ALA A 98 1.01 20.56 -2.16
CA ALA A 98 0.72 20.25 -3.56
C ALA A 98 0.31 21.47 -4.42
N GLY A 99 0.35 22.70 -3.89
CA GLY A 99 -0.03 23.92 -4.61
C GLY A 99 -0.62 25.02 -3.73
N PRO A 100 -0.74 26.26 -4.26
CA PRO A 100 -1.33 27.38 -3.52
C PRO A 100 -2.81 27.12 -3.22
N GLY A 101 -3.25 27.48 -2.01
CA GLY A 101 -4.65 27.33 -1.59
C GLY A 101 -5.08 25.89 -1.26
N ILE A 102 -4.16 24.92 -1.26
CA ILE A 102 -4.45 23.54 -0.87
C ILE A 102 -4.52 23.45 0.66
N PHE A 103 -5.60 22.85 1.15
CA PHE A 103 -5.81 22.64 2.57
C PHE A 103 -6.47 21.28 2.80
N ALA A 104 -5.77 20.40 3.51
CA ALA A 104 -6.22 19.06 3.77
C ALA A 104 -5.56 18.50 5.03
N ILE A 105 -6.19 17.48 5.59
CA ILE A 105 -5.72 16.77 6.78
C ILE A 105 -5.28 15.35 6.42
N ALA A 106 -4.31 14.84 7.15
CA ALA A 106 -3.82 13.47 7.00
C ALA A 106 -4.75 12.49 7.72
N THR A 107 -5.32 11.54 6.98
CA THR A 107 -6.19 10.47 7.51
C THR A 107 -5.43 9.16 7.71
N GLY A 108 -4.30 8.97 7.05
CA GLY A 108 -3.44 7.79 7.18
C GLY A 108 -2.06 8.01 6.60
N ALA A 109 -1.11 7.14 6.94
CA ALA A 109 0.22 7.16 6.35
C ALA A 109 0.87 5.78 6.45
N HIS A 110 1.63 5.39 5.43
CA HIS A 110 2.43 4.18 5.42
C HIS A 110 3.57 4.27 4.42
N VAL A 111 4.59 3.44 4.61
CA VAL A 111 5.71 3.30 3.68
C VAL A 111 5.45 2.12 2.75
N GLU A 112 5.72 2.30 1.47
CA GLU A 112 5.62 1.26 0.44
C GLU A 112 6.88 1.22 -0.43
N VAL A 113 7.17 0.06 -1.01
CA VAL A 113 8.30 -0.12 -1.93
C VAL A 113 8.00 0.62 -3.23
N PHE A 114 8.91 1.50 -3.65
CA PHE A 114 8.81 2.23 -4.90
C PHE A 114 9.13 1.31 -6.09
N ARG A 115 8.14 1.09 -6.95
CA ARG A 115 8.28 0.37 -8.23
C ARG A 115 7.98 1.38 -9.34
N GLY A 116 9.03 1.85 -10.01
CA GLY A 116 8.94 2.80 -11.12
C GLY A 116 8.22 2.25 -12.35
#